data_AF-A0A314YVF5-F1
#
_entry.id   AF-A0A314YVF5-F1
#
_cell.length_a   1.000
_cell.length_b   1.000
_cell.length_c   1.000
_cell.angle_alpha   90.00
_cell.angle_beta   90.00
_cell.angle_gamma   90.00
#
_symmetry.space_group_name_H-M   'P 1'
#
loop_
_entity.id
_entity.type
_entity.pdbx_description
1 polymer ?
#
loop_
_entity_poly.entity_id
_entity_poly.type
_entity_poly.pdbx_seq_one_letter_code
_entity_poly.pdbx_strand_id
1 'polypeptide(L)'
;MGKVAVGAAVVCAAAVCAAAALVVRHRMKSSGRWARAMAILREFEDKCGTPIGKLRQVADAMTVEMHAGLASEGGSKLKMLISYVDNLPTGDEQGLFYALDLGGTNFRVIRVQLGGKEKRVVKQEFDEVSIPPNLMTGTSEALFDFIAETLAKFVATEGEGFHPAPGRQRELGFTFSFPVWQTSIASGTLIKWTKGFNIEDAVEQDVVGELTKSVEKIGLDMRVTALVNDTIGTLAGGRYNNQDVIAAVILGTGTNAAYVERAHAIPKWHGLLPKSGEMVINMEWGNFRSSHLPLTEYDQALDAESLNPGDQIFEKIISGMYLGDIVRRVLCKMAEEASFFGDVVPPKLKVPFILRTPDMSAMHHDTSSDLRVVGSKLKDILEISNTSLKMRKVVVALCDMVATRAARLSAAGSWEC
;
A
#
# COMPACT_ATOMS: atom_id res chain seq x y z
N MET A 1 -8.12 66.32 47.03
CA MET A 1 -7.37 65.55 46.00
C MET A 1 -7.03 64.12 46.42
N GLY A 2 -6.89 63.76 47.71
CA GLY A 2 -6.47 62.41 48.13
C GLY A 2 -7.46 61.26 47.88
N LYS A 3 -8.78 61.47 48.00
CA LYS A 3 -9.77 60.38 47.83
C LYS A 3 -9.90 59.86 46.38
N VAL A 4 -9.71 60.75 45.40
CA VAL A 4 -9.79 60.39 43.96
C VAL A 4 -8.55 59.61 43.53
N ALA A 5 -7.36 59.98 44.02
CA ALA A 5 -6.11 59.28 43.76
C ALA A 5 -6.10 57.86 44.35
N VAL A 6 -6.62 57.68 45.57
CA VAL A 6 -6.75 56.36 46.21
C VAL A 6 -7.77 55.48 45.47
N GLY A 7 -8.91 56.03 45.05
CA GLY A 7 -9.90 55.29 44.25
C GLY A 7 -9.34 54.81 42.91
N ALA A 8 -8.60 55.67 42.20
CA ALA A 8 -7.96 55.32 40.93
C ALA A 8 -6.88 54.23 41.09
N ALA A 9 -6.07 54.29 42.16
CA ALA A 9 -5.05 53.29 42.45
C ALA A 9 -5.65 51.90 42.75
N VAL A 10 -6.75 51.85 43.52
CA VAL A 10 -7.46 50.60 43.84
C VAL A 10 -8.09 49.97 42.59
N VAL A 11 -8.69 50.77 41.71
CA VAL A 11 -9.26 50.27 40.45
C VAL A 11 -8.18 49.73 39.52
N CYS A 12 -7.04 50.42 39.40
CA CYS A 12 -5.91 49.94 38.60
C CYS A 12 -5.32 48.63 39.16
N ALA A 13 -5.14 48.54 40.48
CA ALA A 13 -4.64 47.32 41.12
C ALA A 13 -5.61 46.13 40.93
N ALA A 14 -6.93 46.35 41.07
CA ALA A 14 -7.93 45.33 40.82
C ALA A 14 -7.94 44.86 39.35
N ALA A 15 -7.80 45.78 38.39
CA ALA A 15 -7.70 45.45 36.97
C ALA A 15 -6.43 44.63 36.64
N VAL A 16 -5.28 45.00 37.21
CA VAL A 16 -4.02 44.26 37.04
C VAL A 16 -4.11 42.85 37.65
N CYS A 17 -4.68 42.72 38.85
CA CYS A 17 -4.91 41.43 39.49
C CYS A 17 -5.88 40.54 38.69
N ALA A 18 -6.96 41.11 38.15
CA ALA A 18 -7.90 40.39 37.29
C ALA A 18 -7.24 39.93 35.99
N ALA A 19 -6.43 40.79 35.34
CA ALA A 19 -5.66 40.44 34.16
C ALA A 19 -4.63 39.33 34.46
N ALA A 20 -3.90 39.44 35.58
CA ALA A 20 -2.95 38.42 36.02
C ALA A 20 -3.65 37.07 36.30
N ALA A 21 -4.80 37.08 36.98
CA ALA A 21 -5.60 35.89 37.23
C ALA A 21 -6.11 35.25 35.93
N LEU A 22 -6.54 36.05 34.95
CA LEU A 22 -6.93 35.57 33.62
C LEU A 22 -5.75 34.95 32.87
N VAL A 23 -4.58 35.57 32.89
CA VAL A 23 -3.35 35.03 32.28
C VAL A 23 -2.94 33.72 32.94
N VAL A 24 -2.97 33.64 34.28
CA VAL A 24 -2.64 32.42 35.03
C VAL A 24 -3.65 31.32 34.70
N ARG A 25 -4.95 31.61 34.72
CA ARG A 25 -6.00 30.64 34.35
C ARG A 25 -5.85 30.16 32.91
N HIS A 26 -5.55 31.06 31.98
CA HIS A 26 -5.30 30.71 30.57
C HIS A 26 -4.06 29.83 30.42
N ARG A 27 -2.96 30.15 31.11
CA ARG A 27 -1.74 29.33 31.15
C ARG A 27 -1.99 27.95 31.75
N MET A 28 -2.74 27.86 32.85
CA MET A 28 -3.10 26.57 33.46
C MET A 28 -3.95 25.72 32.50
N LYS A 29 -4.96 26.32 31.86
CA LYS A 29 -5.79 25.63 30.85
C LYS A 29 -4.97 25.14 29.66
N SER A 30 -4.08 25.99 29.13
CA SER A 30 -3.16 25.65 28.03
C SER A 30 -2.19 24.53 28.43
N SER A 31 -1.65 24.58 29.65
CA SER A 31 -0.76 23.54 30.18
C SER A 31 -1.48 22.20 30.34
N GLY A 32 -2.72 22.20 30.86
CA GLY A 32 -3.52 20.98 30.99
C GLY A 32 -3.88 20.35 29.64
N ARG A 33 -4.24 21.18 28.65
CA ARG A 33 -4.47 20.76 27.26
C ARG A 33 -3.23 20.12 26.64
N TRP A 34 -2.08 20.77 26.77
CA TRP A 34 -0.83 20.22 26.26
C TRP A 34 -0.47 18.89 26.97
N ALA A 35 -0.67 18.81 28.28
CA ALA A 35 -0.45 17.56 29.01
C ALA A 35 -1.35 16.42 28.51
N ARG A 36 -2.63 16.71 28.18
CA ARG A 36 -3.53 15.72 27.57
C ARG A 36 -3.04 15.28 26.19
N ALA A 37 -2.61 16.21 25.33
CA ALA A 37 -2.05 15.86 24.02
C ALA A 37 -0.81 14.95 24.14
N MET A 38 0.09 15.26 25.09
CA MET A 38 1.26 14.41 25.34
C MET A 38 0.91 13.05 25.94
N ALA A 39 -0.17 12.96 26.74
CA ALA A 39 -0.66 11.68 27.24
C ALA A 39 -1.16 10.79 26.09
N ILE A 40 -1.92 11.37 25.15
CA ILE A 40 -2.37 10.67 23.93
C ILE A 40 -1.16 10.20 23.11
N LEU A 41 -0.14 11.07 22.93
CA LEU A 41 1.08 10.71 22.20
C LEU A 41 1.81 9.53 22.84
N ARG A 42 2.01 9.55 24.16
CA ARG A 42 2.70 8.48 24.90
C ARG A 42 1.93 7.17 24.88
N GLU A 43 0.61 7.22 25.07
CA GLU A 43 -0.23 6.03 24.97
C GLU A 43 -0.15 5.41 23.57
N PHE A 44 -0.13 6.25 22.53
CA PHE A 44 0.03 5.79 21.16
C PHE A 44 1.42 5.18 20.92
N GLU A 45 2.48 5.80 21.42
CA GLU A 45 3.86 5.29 21.38
C GLU A 45 3.97 3.90 22.03
N ASP A 46 3.46 3.76 23.25
CA ASP A 46 3.49 2.50 24.01
C ASP A 46 2.72 1.39 23.27
N LYS A 47 1.52 1.71 22.75
CA LYS A 47 0.69 0.73 22.02
C LYS A 47 1.28 0.35 20.66
N CYS A 48 1.94 1.28 19.97
CA CYS A 48 2.66 1.01 18.72
C CYS A 48 3.99 0.27 18.93
N GLY A 49 4.43 0.11 20.18
CA GLY A 49 5.68 -0.55 20.54
C GLY A 49 5.83 -1.94 19.93
N THR A 50 6.92 -2.11 19.18
CA THR A 50 7.30 -3.36 18.51
C THR A 50 8.67 -3.85 19.02
N PRO A 51 8.82 -4.19 20.31
CA PRO A 51 10.08 -4.74 20.83
C PRO A 51 10.41 -6.06 20.11
N ILE A 52 11.70 -6.43 20.09
CA ILE A 52 12.16 -7.61 19.34
C ILE A 52 11.42 -8.90 19.72
N GLY A 53 11.06 -9.08 21.00
CA GLY A 53 10.28 -10.24 21.44
C GLY A 53 8.89 -10.30 20.79
N LYS A 54 8.20 -9.16 20.63
CA LYS A 54 6.90 -9.09 19.94
C LYS A 54 7.06 -9.36 18.44
N LEU A 55 8.11 -8.85 17.81
CA LEU A 55 8.36 -9.09 16.39
C LEU A 55 8.64 -10.57 16.09
N ARG A 56 9.36 -11.27 16.98
CA ARG A 56 9.52 -12.73 16.87
C ARG A 56 8.18 -13.46 16.94
N GLN A 57 7.31 -13.08 17.87
CA GLN A 57 5.95 -13.66 17.95
C GLN A 57 5.11 -13.38 16.70
N VAL A 58 5.28 -12.21 16.06
CA VAL A 58 4.63 -11.90 14.79
C VAL A 58 5.17 -12.78 13.65
N ALA A 59 6.49 -12.96 13.57
CA ALA A 59 7.13 -13.84 12.60
C ALA A 59 6.69 -15.31 12.80
N ASP A 60 6.75 -15.83 14.03
CA ASP A 60 6.30 -17.18 14.37
C ASP A 60 4.83 -17.40 13.97
N ALA A 61 3.96 -16.42 14.26
CA ALA A 61 2.55 -16.47 13.88
C ALA A 61 2.36 -16.41 12.36
N MET A 62 3.19 -15.66 11.62
CA MET A 62 3.17 -15.65 10.16
C MET A 62 3.49 -17.04 9.61
N THR A 63 4.53 -17.70 10.09
CA THR A 63 4.92 -19.06 9.66
C THR A 63 3.83 -20.08 9.95
N VAL A 64 3.18 -20.00 11.11
CA VAL A 64 2.04 -20.87 11.44
C VAL A 64 0.89 -20.66 10.44
N GLU A 65 0.52 -19.40 10.16
CA GLU A 65 -0.54 -19.08 9.21
C GLU A 65 -0.14 -19.47 7.77
N MET A 66 1.15 -19.43 7.40
CA MET A 66 1.66 -19.87 6.10
C MET A 66 1.45 -21.38 5.94
N HIS A 67 1.89 -22.17 6.92
CA HIS A 67 1.67 -23.61 6.92
C HIS A 67 0.18 -23.97 6.88
N ALA A 68 -0.66 -23.27 7.65
CA ALA A 68 -2.10 -23.49 7.65
C ALA A 68 -2.75 -23.17 6.28
N GLY A 69 -2.30 -22.10 5.60
CA GLY A 69 -2.79 -21.72 4.27
C GLY A 69 -2.34 -22.66 3.15
N LEU A 70 -1.20 -23.34 3.31
CA LEU A 70 -0.73 -24.39 2.40
C LEU A 70 -1.34 -25.77 2.68
N ALA A 71 -1.80 -26.01 3.92
CA ALA A 71 -2.35 -27.29 4.32
C ALA A 71 -3.72 -27.58 3.68
N SER A 72 -4.58 -26.56 3.56
CA SER A 72 -5.92 -26.70 2.97
C SER A 72 -6.45 -25.37 2.44
N GLU A 73 -7.31 -25.40 1.43
CA GLU A 73 -8.02 -24.21 0.96
C GLU A 73 -8.87 -23.60 2.10
N GLY A 74 -8.67 -22.30 2.36
CA GLY A 74 -9.31 -21.60 3.47
C GLY A 74 -8.78 -21.97 4.87
N GLY A 75 -7.68 -22.72 4.98
CA GLY A 75 -7.07 -23.10 6.27
C GLY A 75 -6.47 -21.94 7.07
N SER A 76 -6.27 -20.79 6.43
CA SER A 76 -5.66 -19.59 6.99
C SER A 76 -6.33 -18.33 6.41
N LYS A 77 -6.10 -17.19 7.06
CA LYS A 77 -6.41 -15.89 6.43
C LYS A 77 -5.43 -15.55 5.31
N LEU A 78 -4.21 -16.09 5.35
CA LEU A 78 -3.31 -16.14 4.21
C LEU A 78 -3.86 -17.09 3.16
N LYS A 79 -4.01 -16.62 1.93
CA LYS A 79 -4.57 -17.45 0.85
C LYS A 79 -3.56 -18.48 0.34
N MET A 80 -2.26 -18.14 0.37
CA MET A 80 -1.17 -19.01 -0.10
C MET A 80 -1.51 -19.62 -1.47
N LEU A 81 -1.84 -18.75 -2.43
CA LEU A 81 -2.32 -19.10 -3.75
C LEU A 81 -1.18 -19.69 -4.59
N ILE A 82 -1.52 -20.77 -5.29
CA ILE A 82 -0.62 -21.45 -6.21
C ILE A 82 -0.57 -20.63 -7.51
N SER A 83 0.62 -20.24 -7.93
CA SER A 83 0.81 -19.33 -9.07
C SER A 83 0.79 -20.01 -10.44
N TYR A 84 0.92 -21.33 -10.49
CA TYR A 84 1.12 -22.10 -11.72
C TYR A 84 2.38 -21.72 -12.51
N VAL A 85 3.33 -20.99 -11.90
CA VAL A 85 4.63 -20.71 -12.51
C VAL A 85 5.49 -21.97 -12.45
N ASP A 86 5.66 -22.62 -13.61
CA ASP A 86 6.41 -23.87 -13.71
C ASP A 86 7.92 -23.69 -13.61
N ASN A 87 8.45 -22.57 -14.10
CA ASN A 87 9.88 -22.25 -14.03
C ASN A 87 10.07 -20.75 -13.85
N LEU A 88 10.84 -20.38 -12.84
CA LEU A 88 11.31 -19.00 -12.70
C LEU A 88 12.44 -18.70 -13.70
N PRO A 89 12.65 -17.42 -14.03
CA PRO A 89 13.69 -17.04 -14.98
C PRO A 89 15.10 -17.43 -14.48
N THR A 90 15.89 -17.98 -15.38
CA THR A 90 17.28 -18.43 -15.16
C THR A 90 18.30 -17.33 -15.45
N GLY A 91 17.91 -16.34 -16.26
CA GLY A 91 18.81 -15.36 -16.84
C GLY A 91 19.27 -15.69 -18.25
N ASP A 92 19.07 -16.92 -18.72
CA ASP A 92 19.50 -17.37 -20.05
C ASP A 92 18.46 -17.03 -21.15
N GLU A 93 17.32 -16.47 -20.76
CA GLU A 93 16.21 -16.14 -21.65
C GLU A 93 16.63 -15.14 -22.73
N GLN A 94 16.18 -15.38 -23.95
CA GLN A 94 16.47 -14.57 -25.12
C GLN A 94 15.20 -14.36 -25.94
N GLY A 95 15.06 -13.18 -26.51
CA GLY A 95 13.93 -12.84 -27.37
C GLY A 95 13.19 -11.60 -26.94
N LEU A 96 12.15 -11.28 -27.71
CA LEU A 96 11.26 -10.16 -27.48
C LEU A 96 10.02 -10.64 -26.75
N PHE A 97 9.71 -9.99 -25.62
CA PHE A 97 8.53 -10.27 -24.82
C PHE A 97 7.77 -8.98 -24.54
N TYR A 98 6.45 -9.10 -24.42
CA TYR A 98 5.57 -8.02 -24.02
C TYR A 98 5.07 -8.24 -22.59
N ALA A 99 4.79 -7.15 -21.88
CA ALA A 99 4.08 -7.20 -20.62
C ALA A 99 2.98 -6.13 -20.56
N LEU A 100 1.86 -6.49 -19.95
CA LEU A 100 0.75 -5.60 -19.61
C LEU A 100 0.64 -5.59 -18.09
N ASP A 101 0.81 -4.43 -17.46
CA ASP A 101 0.67 -4.24 -16.01
C ASP A 101 -0.58 -3.41 -15.72
N LEU A 102 -1.63 -4.09 -15.27
CA LEU A 102 -2.89 -3.49 -14.88
C LEU A 102 -3.06 -3.62 -13.36
N GLY A 103 -2.83 -2.52 -12.64
CA GLY A 103 -2.83 -2.54 -11.17
C GLY A 103 -3.47 -1.35 -10.47
N GLY A 104 -4.05 -0.39 -11.19
CA GLY A 104 -4.69 0.79 -10.62
C GLY A 104 -5.34 1.68 -11.69
N THR A 105 -5.38 2.99 -11.44
CA THR A 105 -5.96 4.00 -12.36
C THR A 105 -5.13 4.21 -13.63
N ASN A 106 -3.87 3.76 -13.62
CA ASN A 106 -3.03 3.68 -14.80
C ASN A 106 -2.67 2.21 -15.03
N PHE A 107 -2.40 1.86 -16.28
CA PHE A 107 -1.74 0.62 -16.65
C PHE A 107 -0.51 0.91 -17.48
N ARG A 108 0.37 -0.07 -17.60
CA ARG A 108 1.58 0.03 -18.43
C ARG A 108 1.59 -1.06 -19.47
N VAL A 109 2.06 -0.72 -20.66
CA VAL A 109 2.45 -1.66 -21.70
C VAL A 109 3.95 -1.58 -21.87
N ILE A 110 4.60 -2.73 -21.92
CA ILE A 110 6.06 -2.85 -21.89
C ILE A 110 6.48 -3.83 -22.97
N ARG A 111 7.58 -3.53 -23.66
CA ARG A 111 8.32 -4.51 -24.46
C ARG A 111 9.75 -4.61 -23.97
N VAL A 112 10.26 -5.83 -23.90
CA VAL A 112 11.60 -6.11 -23.41
C VAL A 112 12.31 -7.07 -24.35
N GLN A 113 13.52 -6.69 -24.77
CA GLN A 113 14.43 -7.55 -25.51
C GLN A 113 15.43 -8.17 -24.54
N LEU A 114 15.32 -9.47 -24.33
CA LEU A 114 16.24 -10.26 -23.52
C LEU A 114 17.38 -10.81 -24.39
N GLY A 115 18.60 -10.78 -23.84
CA GLY A 115 19.83 -11.16 -24.54
C GLY A 115 20.63 -12.24 -23.82
N GLY A 116 20.00 -13.01 -22.92
CA GLY A 116 20.64 -14.07 -22.15
C GLY A 116 21.56 -13.55 -21.03
N LYS A 117 22.34 -14.46 -20.44
CA LYS A 117 23.03 -14.25 -19.16
C LYS A 117 24.01 -13.08 -19.14
N GLU A 118 24.69 -12.84 -20.26
CA GLU A 118 25.68 -11.77 -20.36
C GLU A 118 25.03 -10.40 -20.60
N LYS A 119 24.09 -10.32 -21.55
CA LYS A 119 23.51 -9.05 -21.98
C LYS A 119 22.29 -8.63 -21.18
N ARG A 120 21.64 -9.56 -20.48
CA ARG A 120 20.42 -9.35 -19.68
C ARG A 120 19.35 -8.63 -20.49
N VAL A 121 18.84 -7.51 -19.99
CA VAL A 121 17.90 -6.66 -20.73
C VAL A 121 18.68 -5.80 -21.71
N VAL A 122 18.56 -6.10 -23.01
CA VAL A 122 19.24 -5.37 -24.09
C VAL A 122 18.54 -4.04 -24.34
N LYS A 123 17.21 -4.06 -24.39
CA LYS A 123 16.39 -2.89 -24.67
C LYS A 123 15.03 -3.05 -23.99
N GLN A 124 14.50 -1.97 -23.45
CA GLN A 124 13.18 -1.92 -22.83
C GLN A 124 12.52 -0.60 -23.19
N GLU A 125 11.25 -0.68 -23.59
CA GLU A 125 10.40 0.49 -23.84
C GLU A 125 9.06 0.25 -23.16
N PHE A 126 8.44 1.31 -22.66
CA PHE A 126 7.13 1.23 -22.03
C PHE A 126 6.34 2.52 -22.26
N ASP A 127 5.02 2.39 -22.26
CA ASP A 127 4.09 3.51 -22.16
C ASP A 127 3.20 3.31 -20.92
N GLU A 128 2.99 4.38 -20.17
CA GLU A 128 2.01 4.42 -19.07
C GLU A 128 0.76 5.17 -19.54
N VAL A 129 -0.40 4.54 -19.37
CA VAL A 129 -1.67 5.02 -19.88
C VAL A 129 -2.68 5.14 -18.75
N SER A 130 -3.27 6.33 -18.60
CA SER A 130 -4.35 6.57 -17.66
C SER A 130 -5.64 5.95 -18.18
N ILE A 131 -6.34 5.22 -17.31
CA ILE A 131 -7.65 4.65 -17.61
C ILE A 131 -8.70 5.75 -17.41
N PRO A 132 -9.52 6.08 -18.44
CA PRO A 132 -10.65 6.97 -18.27
C PRO A 132 -11.56 6.48 -17.13
N PRO A 133 -11.96 7.35 -16.18
CA PRO A 133 -12.74 6.92 -15.01
C PRO A 133 -14.04 6.19 -15.36
N ASN A 134 -14.68 6.53 -16.49
CA ASN A 134 -15.89 5.87 -16.97
C ASN A 134 -15.66 4.40 -17.38
N LEU A 135 -14.42 4.01 -17.73
CA LEU A 135 -14.09 2.61 -18.02
C LEU A 135 -13.88 1.79 -16.74
N MET A 136 -13.53 2.44 -15.63
CA MET A 136 -13.36 1.76 -14.33
C MET A 136 -14.70 1.32 -13.73
N THR A 137 -15.82 1.90 -14.19
CA THR A 137 -17.19 1.58 -13.77
C THR A 137 -18.10 1.24 -14.95
N GLY A 138 -17.50 0.90 -16.10
CA GLY A 138 -18.20 0.59 -17.34
C GLY A 138 -18.45 -0.90 -17.48
N THR A 139 -18.30 -1.42 -18.70
CA THR A 139 -18.37 -2.85 -19.01
C THR A 139 -16.97 -3.45 -19.15
N SER A 140 -16.89 -4.77 -18.99
CA SER A 140 -15.66 -5.55 -19.21
C SER A 140 -15.10 -5.32 -20.61
N GLU A 141 -15.95 -5.46 -21.64
CA GLU A 141 -15.62 -5.24 -23.05
C GLU A 141 -14.98 -3.87 -23.27
N ALA A 142 -15.56 -2.80 -22.72
CA ALA A 142 -15.05 -1.44 -22.93
C ALA A 142 -13.66 -1.23 -22.33
N LEU A 143 -13.38 -1.84 -21.17
CA LEU A 143 -12.05 -1.77 -20.55
C LEU A 143 -11.02 -2.57 -21.37
N PHE A 144 -11.32 -3.82 -21.73
CA PHE A 144 -10.38 -4.69 -22.45
C PHE A 144 -10.17 -4.26 -23.90
N ASP A 145 -11.18 -3.69 -24.56
CA ASP A 145 -11.03 -3.07 -25.89
C ASP A 145 -10.08 -1.88 -25.84
N PHE A 146 -10.22 -1.00 -24.83
CA PHE A 146 -9.31 0.13 -24.64
C PHE A 146 -7.85 -0.31 -24.41
N ILE A 147 -7.65 -1.39 -23.65
CA ILE A 147 -6.33 -2.00 -23.42
C ILE A 147 -5.78 -2.60 -24.73
N ALA A 148 -6.59 -3.36 -25.47
CA ALA A 148 -6.19 -3.98 -26.73
C ALA A 148 -5.81 -2.92 -27.78
N GLU A 149 -6.59 -1.85 -27.92
CA GLU A 149 -6.25 -0.71 -28.80
C GLU A 149 -4.93 -0.05 -28.39
N THR A 150 -4.68 0.07 -27.08
CA THR A 150 -3.43 0.63 -26.57
C THR A 150 -2.25 -0.28 -26.88
N LEU A 151 -2.39 -1.60 -26.69
CA LEU A 151 -1.39 -2.59 -27.08
C LEU A 151 -1.11 -2.52 -28.59
N ALA A 152 -2.13 -2.41 -29.43
CA ALA A 152 -1.95 -2.30 -30.88
C ALA A 152 -1.19 -1.02 -31.28
N LYS A 153 -1.53 0.14 -30.67
CA LYS A 153 -0.79 1.39 -30.86
C LYS A 153 0.67 1.24 -30.43
N PHE A 154 0.93 0.61 -29.30
CA PHE A 154 2.28 0.38 -28.79
C PHE A 154 3.08 -0.57 -29.68
N VAL A 155 2.47 -1.66 -30.17
CA VAL A 155 3.09 -2.56 -31.15
C VAL A 155 3.40 -1.84 -32.47
N ALA A 156 2.57 -0.90 -32.90
CA ALA A 156 2.83 -0.11 -34.11
C ALA A 156 4.05 0.83 -33.99
N THR A 157 4.58 1.06 -32.78
CA THR A 157 5.81 1.85 -32.56
C THR A 157 7.08 1.01 -32.54
N GLU A 158 7.00 -0.31 -32.84
CA GLU A 158 8.16 -1.19 -32.92
C GLU A 158 9.24 -0.61 -33.86
N GLY A 159 10.43 -0.35 -33.31
CA GLY A 159 11.60 0.01 -34.10
C GLY A 159 12.37 -1.21 -34.62
N GLU A 160 13.44 -0.98 -35.36
CA GLU A 160 14.36 -2.05 -35.79
C GLU A 160 14.86 -2.85 -34.56
N GLY A 161 14.69 -4.18 -34.62
CA GLY A 161 15.05 -5.09 -33.53
C GLY A 161 13.91 -5.50 -32.59
N PHE A 162 12.71 -4.92 -32.73
CA PHE A 162 11.51 -5.33 -31.99
C PHE A 162 10.49 -6.09 -32.84
N HIS A 163 10.94 -6.78 -33.87
CA HIS A 163 10.06 -7.67 -34.63
C HIS A 163 10.22 -9.11 -34.14
N PRO A 164 9.11 -9.82 -33.90
CA PRO A 164 9.16 -11.26 -33.69
C PRO A 164 9.90 -11.96 -34.84
N ALA A 165 10.62 -13.04 -34.54
CA ALA A 165 11.17 -13.88 -35.58
C ALA A 165 10.03 -14.41 -36.49
N PRO A 166 10.27 -14.61 -37.80
CA PRO A 166 9.24 -15.12 -38.71
C PRO A 166 8.57 -16.39 -38.16
N GLY A 167 7.24 -16.40 -38.12
CA GLY A 167 6.45 -17.52 -37.60
C GLY A 167 6.30 -17.56 -36.07
N ARG A 168 6.81 -16.57 -35.33
CA ARG A 168 6.53 -16.40 -33.89
C ARG A 168 5.52 -15.30 -33.67
N GLN A 169 4.50 -15.61 -32.88
CA GLN A 169 3.54 -14.65 -32.36
C GLN A 169 4.15 -13.85 -31.19
N ARG A 170 3.67 -12.63 -30.94
CA ARG A 170 4.09 -11.84 -29.76
C ARG A 170 3.56 -12.50 -28.49
N GLU A 171 4.45 -12.71 -27.52
CA GLU A 171 4.10 -13.31 -26.24
C GLU A 171 3.92 -12.22 -25.19
N LEU A 172 2.73 -12.18 -24.57
CA LEU A 172 2.34 -11.21 -23.55
C LEU A 172 2.28 -11.87 -22.17
N GLY A 173 3.00 -11.31 -21.21
CA GLY A 173 2.77 -11.52 -19.78
C GLY A 173 1.75 -10.50 -19.27
N PHE A 174 0.62 -10.97 -18.76
CA PHE A 174 -0.44 -10.12 -18.21
C PHE A 174 -0.33 -10.08 -16.69
N THR A 175 0.22 -8.99 -16.16
CA THR A 175 0.19 -8.68 -14.72
C THR A 175 -1.14 -8.05 -14.36
N PHE A 176 -1.96 -8.78 -13.60
CA PHE A 176 -3.29 -8.34 -13.21
C PHE A 176 -3.38 -8.26 -11.68
N SER A 177 -3.24 -7.05 -11.14
CA SER A 177 -3.05 -6.83 -9.70
C SER A 177 -4.38 -6.65 -8.96
N PHE A 178 -5.30 -7.57 -9.20
CA PHE A 178 -6.58 -7.69 -8.50
C PHE A 178 -6.77 -9.13 -7.99
N PRO A 179 -7.64 -9.36 -7.00
CA PRO A 179 -7.92 -10.71 -6.52
C PRO A 179 -8.44 -11.63 -7.63
N VAL A 180 -7.63 -12.62 -8.00
CA VAL A 180 -7.94 -13.59 -9.05
C VAL A 180 -7.79 -15.00 -8.50
N TRP A 181 -8.73 -15.87 -8.87
CA TRP A 181 -8.60 -17.31 -8.72
C TRP A 181 -7.95 -17.88 -9.98
N GLN A 182 -6.63 -18.05 -9.93
CA GLN A 182 -5.86 -18.56 -11.06
C GLN A 182 -6.12 -20.06 -11.23
N THR A 183 -6.43 -20.49 -12.45
CA THR A 183 -6.76 -21.89 -12.78
C THR A 183 -5.68 -22.56 -13.63
N SER A 184 -4.85 -21.77 -14.30
CA SER A 184 -3.63 -22.19 -14.99
C SER A 184 -2.66 -21.02 -15.11
N ILE A 185 -1.47 -21.24 -15.66
CA ILE A 185 -0.51 -20.14 -15.90
C ILE A 185 -1.11 -19.04 -16.78
N ALA A 186 -2.07 -19.33 -17.66
CA ALA A 186 -2.64 -18.37 -18.61
C ALA A 186 -4.18 -18.28 -18.51
N SER A 187 -4.76 -18.49 -17.32
CA SER A 187 -6.19 -18.28 -17.09
C SER A 187 -6.46 -17.97 -15.63
N GLY A 188 -7.40 -17.07 -15.36
CA GLY A 188 -7.75 -16.71 -14.00
C GLY A 188 -9.04 -15.93 -13.88
N THR A 189 -9.87 -16.35 -12.95
CA THR A 189 -11.20 -15.78 -12.72
C THR A 189 -11.12 -14.62 -11.74
N LEU A 190 -11.62 -13.44 -12.13
CA LEU A 190 -11.71 -12.31 -11.21
C LEU A 190 -12.66 -12.62 -10.06
N ILE A 191 -12.18 -12.47 -8.82
CA ILE A 191 -12.99 -12.69 -7.61
C ILE A 191 -13.80 -11.44 -7.27
N LYS A 192 -13.11 -10.29 -7.21
CA LYS A 192 -13.72 -8.99 -6.91
C LYS A 192 -12.82 -7.86 -7.35
N TRP A 193 -13.43 -6.75 -7.74
CA TRP A 193 -12.70 -5.51 -7.98
C TRP A 193 -12.23 -4.85 -6.69
N THR A 194 -11.15 -4.08 -6.80
CA THR A 194 -10.59 -3.24 -5.73
C THR A 194 -10.14 -1.91 -6.35
N LYS A 195 -9.53 -1.01 -5.55
CA LYS A 195 -8.84 0.20 -6.06
C LYS A 195 -9.72 1.13 -6.92
N GLY A 196 -11.02 1.17 -6.63
CA GLY A 196 -12.00 2.04 -7.29
C GLY A 196 -12.60 1.49 -8.60
N PHE A 197 -12.26 0.25 -8.98
CA PHE A 197 -12.96 -0.44 -10.08
C PHE A 197 -14.29 -1.01 -9.60
N ASN A 198 -15.29 -0.99 -10.49
CA ASN A 198 -16.60 -1.60 -10.29
C ASN A 198 -17.23 -1.98 -11.64
N ILE A 199 -16.73 -3.06 -12.26
CA ILE A 199 -17.21 -3.58 -13.54
C ILE A 199 -17.90 -4.91 -13.26
N GLU A 200 -19.23 -4.88 -13.14
CA GLU A 200 -20.03 -6.00 -12.62
C GLU A 200 -19.93 -7.26 -13.49
N ASP A 201 -19.91 -7.10 -14.80
CA ASP A 201 -19.88 -8.19 -15.78
C ASP A 201 -18.50 -8.88 -15.91
N ALA A 202 -17.44 -8.28 -15.36
CA ALA A 202 -16.12 -8.91 -15.32
C ALA A 202 -15.92 -9.85 -14.12
N VAL A 203 -16.75 -9.72 -13.07
CA VAL A 203 -16.66 -10.56 -11.88
C VAL A 203 -17.04 -11.99 -12.24
N GLU A 204 -16.30 -12.96 -11.70
CA GLU A 204 -16.43 -14.38 -12.04
C GLU A 204 -16.09 -14.74 -13.50
N GLN A 205 -15.51 -13.82 -14.28
CA GLN A 205 -15.02 -14.08 -15.64
C GLN A 205 -13.51 -14.31 -15.69
N ASP A 206 -13.05 -15.08 -16.68
CA ASP A 206 -11.63 -15.26 -16.98
C ASP A 206 -11.06 -14.02 -17.68
N VAL A 207 -10.21 -13.28 -16.98
CA VAL A 207 -9.66 -12.01 -17.46
C VAL A 207 -8.70 -12.18 -18.63
N VAL A 208 -8.08 -13.36 -18.76
CA VAL A 208 -7.25 -13.68 -19.93
C VAL A 208 -8.15 -13.89 -21.15
N GLY A 209 -9.26 -14.59 -20.97
CA GLY A 209 -10.28 -14.77 -22.01
C GLY A 209 -10.85 -13.44 -22.48
N GLU A 210 -11.19 -12.53 -21.56
CA GLU A 210 -11.71 -11.20 -21.92
C GLU A 210 -10.69 -10.36 -22.70
N LEU A 211 -9.43 -10.29 -22.25
CA LEU A 211 -8.38 -9.61 -23.00
C LEU A 211 -8.14 -10.26 -24.38
N THR A 212 -8.15 -11.59 -24.44
CA THR A 212 -7.93 -12.32 -25.70
C THR A 212 -9.02 -11.99 -26.72
N LYS A 213 -10.30 -11.96 -26.31
CA LYS A 213 -11.42 -11.56 -27.18
C LYS A 213 -11.19 -10.18 -27.80
N SER A 214 -10.80 -9.19 -26.99
CA SER A 214 -10.54 -7.82 -27.46
C SER A 214 -9.31 -7.72 -28.38
N VAL A 215 -8.25 -8.48 -28.10
CA VAL A 215 -7.05 -8.56 -28.95
C VAL A 215 -7.37 -9.19 -30.31
N GLU A 216 -8.15 -10.28 -30.34
CA GLU A 216 -8.59 -10.95 -31.56
C GLU A 216 -9.55 -10.07 -32.38
N LYS A 217 -10.48 -9.36 -31.73
CA LYS A 217 -11.43 -8.42 -32.35
C LYS A 217 -10.75 -7.38 -33.24
N ILE A 218 -9.55 -6.92 -32.85
CA ILE A 218 -8.76 -5.93 -33.60
C ILE A 218 -7.67 -6.56 -34.48
N GLY A 219 -7.55 -7.89 -34.51
CA GLY A 219 -6.59 -8.61 -35.34
C GLY A 219 -5.12 -8.42 -34.91
N LEU A 220 -4.85 -8.15 -33.63
CA LEU A 220 -3.49 -8.01 -33.12
C LEU A 220 -2.85 -9.39 -32.91
N ASP A 221 -1.75 -9.67 -33.63
CA ASP A 221 -1.02 -10.95 -33.51
C ASP A 221 -0.19 -11.03 -32.21
N MET A 222 -0.90 -11.35 -31.12
CA MET A 222 -0.38 -11.42 -29.76
C MET A 222 -1.13 -12.48 -28.95
N ARG A 223 -0.40 -13.22 -28.10
CA ARG A 223 -0.95 -14.25 -27.22
C ARG A 223 -0.56 -14.00 -25.78
N VAL A 224 -1.55 -14.05 -24.89
CA VAL A 224 -1.31 -14.08 -23.45
C VAL A 224 -0.72 -15.44 -23.10
N THR A 225 0.51 -15.45 -22.59
CA THR A 225 1.25 -16.68 -22.23
C THR A 225 1.34 -16.91 -20.75
N ALA A 226 1.17 -15.85 -19.95
CA ALA A 226 1.12 -15.93 -18.50
C ALA A 226 0.22 -14.83 -17.94
N LEU A 227 -0.66 -15.19 -17.02
CA LEU A 227 -1.32 -14.32 -16.08
C LEU A 227 -0.52 -14.37 -14.78
N VAL A 228 -0.11 -13.21 -14.26
CA VAL A 228 0.71 -13.13 -13.06
C VAL A 228 0.16 -12.06 -12.11
N ASN A 229 0.35 -12.28 -10.81
CA ASN A 229 0.24 -11.22 -9.83
C ASN A 229 1.51 -10.34 -9.88
N ASP A 230 1.39 -9.04 -9.58
CA ASP A 230 2.52 -8.09 -9.53
C ASP A 230 3.67 -8.53 -8.63
N THR A 231 3.35 -9.17 -7.52
CA THR A 231 4.34 -9.67 -6.57
C THR A 231 5.11 -10.87 -7.13
N ILE A 232 4.42 -11.75 -7.87
CA ILE A 232 5.06 -12.85 -8.60
C ILE A 232 5.94 -12.30 -9.73
N GLY A 233 5.46 -11.32 -10.49
CA GLY A 233 6.24 -10.64 -11.52
C GLY A 233 7.50 -9.99 -10.94
N THR A 234 7.39 -9.38 -9.76
CA THR A 234 8.52 -8.80 -9.02
C THR A 234 9.53 -9.88 -8.61
N LEU A 235 9.06 -11.03 -8.12
CA LEU A 235 9.91 -12.18 -7.80
C LEU A 235 10.65 -12.69 -9.05
N ALA A 236 9.92 -12.88 -10.15
CA ALA A 236 10.48 -13.35 -11.41
C ALA A 236 11.54 -12.37 -11.97
N GLY A 237 11.26 -11.06 -11.95
CA GLY A 237 12.22 -10.04 -12.38
C GLY A 237 13.46 -9.97 -11.48
N GLY A 238 13.30 -10.18 -10.17
CA GLY A 238 14.41 -10.33 -9.23
C GLY A 238 15.25 -11.57 -9.55
N ARG A 239 14.59 -12.74 -9.67
CA ARG A 239 15.23 -14.03 -9.95
C ARG A 239 15.98 -14.03 -11.28
N TYR A 240 15.43 -13.37 -12.31
CA TYR A 240 16.11 -13.17 -13.59
C TYR A 240 17.51 -12.58 -13.42
N ASN A 241 17.67 -11.57 -12.55
CA ASN A 241 18.95 -10.91 -12.33
C ASN A 241 19.82 -11.60 -11.28
N ASN A 242 19.22 -12.20 -10.26
CA ASN A 242 19.91 -12.86 -9.16
C ASN A 242 19.20 -14.17 -8.78
N GLN A 243 19.89 -15.30 -8.95
CA GLN A 243 19.33 -16.63 -8.68
C GLN A 243 19.08 -16.90 -7.19
N ASP A 244 19.65 -16.09 -6.27
CA ASP A 244 19.45 -16.22 -4.82
C ASP A 244 18.12 -15.59 -4.33
N VAL A 245 17.34 -14.96 -5.21
CA VAL A 245 16.07 -14.32 -4.84
C VAL A 245 15.02 -15.39 -4.51
N ILE A 246 14.63 -15.52 -3.24
CA ILE A 246 13.63 -16.49 -2.80
C ILE A 246 12.24 -15.88 -2.53
N ALA A 247 12.16 -14.57 -2.34
CA ALA A 247 10.94 -13.86 -2.03
C ALA A 247 10.90 -12.48 -2.69
N ALA A 248 9.69 -11.97 -2.88
CA ALA A 248 9.41 -10.60 -3.27
C ALA A 248 8.32 -10.03 -2.38
N VAL A 249 8.46 -8.76 -2.05
CA VAL A 249 7.53 -8.04 -1.17
C VAL A 249 7.17 -6.71 -1.82
N ILE A 250 5.88 -6.44 -1.93
CA ILE A 250 5.34 -5.14 -2.34
C ILE A 250 4.96 -4.35 -1.08
N LEU A 251 5.54 -3.17 -0.93
CA LEU A 251 5.20 -2.18 0.10
C LEU A 251 4.87 -0.85 -0.58
N GLY A 252 3.61 -0.69 -0.99
CA GLY A 252 3.12 0.47 -1.73
C GLY A 252 1.79 0.96 -1.20
N THR A 253 0.87 1.35 -2.09
CA THR A 253 -0.52 1.66 -1.72
C THR A 253 -1.16 0.47 -1.02
N GLY A 254 -1.00 -0.73 -1.58
CA GLY A 254 -1.28 -1.99 -0.90
C GLY A 254 0.00 -2.71 -0.49
N THR A 255 -0.14 -3.95 -0.03
CA THR A 255 1.00 -4.79 0.29
C THR A 255 0.72 -6.25 0.01
N ASN A 256 1.72 -6.95 -0.51
CA ASN A 256 1.66 -8.38 -0.75
C ASN A 256 3.07 -9.00 -0.68
N ALA A 257 3.14 -10.31 -0.53
CA ALA A 257 4.37 -11.08 -0.60
C ALA A 257 4.19 -12.34 -1.44
N ALA A 258 5.23 -12.70 -2.17
CA ALA A 258 5.33 -13.97 -2.88
C ALA A 258 6.69 -14.58 -2.59
N TYR A 259 6.76 -15.91 -2.54
CA TYR A 259 8.01 -16.62 -2.29
C TYR A 259 8.06 -17.96 -3.01
N VAL A 260 9.25 -18.56 -3.03
CA VAL A 260 9.51 -19.87 -3.63
C VAL A 260 9.42 -20.95 -2.57
N GLU A 261 8.36 -21.76 -2.64
CA GLU A 261 8.16 -22.90 -1.75
C GLU A 261 8.60 -24.21 -2.43
N ARG A 262 8.95 -25.20 -1.63
CA ARG A 262 9.15 -26.57 -2.09
C ARG A 262 7.80 -27.17 -2.46
N ALA A 263 7.62 -27.58 -3.71
CA ALA A 263 6.33 -28.07 -4.21
C ALA A 263 5.78 -29.28 -3.43
N HIS A 264 6.65 -30.12 -2.86
CA HIS A 264 6.25 -31.27 -2.03
C HIS A 264 5.80 -30.91 -0.60
N ALA A 265 6.02 -29.66 -0.17
CA ALA A 265 5.64 -29.15 1.14
C ALA A 265 4.26 -28.44 1.12
N ILE A 266 3.47 -28.64 0.06
CA ILE A 266 2.16 -28.01 -0.14
C ILE A 266 1.06 -29.09 -0.10
N PRO A 267 0.51 -29.45 1.08
CA PRO A 267 -0.47 -30.52 1.19
C PRO A 267 -1.75 -30.30 0.38
N LYS A 268 -2.18 -29.04 0.17
CA LYS A 268 -3.39 -28.76 -0.63
C LYS A 268 -3.19 -28.95 -2.14
N TRP A 269 -1.95 -29.02 -2.62
CA TRP A 269 -1.65 -29.20 -4.03
C TRP A 269 -1.59 -30.68 -4.39
N HIS A 270 -2.42 -31.07 -5.35
CA HIS A 270 -2.52 -32.45 -5.85
C HIS A 270 -2.21 -32.55 -7.35
N GLY A 271 -1.83 -31.43 -7.98
CA GLY A 271 -1.50 -31.38 -9.41
C GLY A 271 -0.08 -31.86 -9.70
N LEU A 272 0.33 -31.73 -10.96
CA LEU A 272 1.69 -32.07 -11.37
C LEU A 272 2.69 -31.14 -10.69
N LEU A 273 3.82 -31.71 -10.26
CA LEU A 273 4.89 -30.92 -9.68
C LEU A 273 5.66 -30.18 -10.78
N PRO A 274 6.03 -28.91 -10.55
CA PRO A 274 6.95 -28.19 -11.42
C PRO A 274 8.26 -28.95 -11.58
N LYS A 275 8.88 -28.88 -12.76
CA LYS A 275 10.12 -29.63 -13.06
C LYS A 275 11.28 -29.25 -12.13
N SER A 276 11.31 -28.00 -11.69
CA SER A 276 12.29 -27.49 -10.72
C SER A 276 12.10 -28.04 -9.29
N GLY A 277 10.90 -28.55 -8.97
CA GLY A 277 10.49 -28.83 -7.59
C GLY A 277 10.17 -27.57 -6.77
N GLU A 278 10.26 -26.39 -7.39
CA GLU A 278 9.94 -25.08 -6.82
C GLU A 278 8.54 -24.66 -7.25
N MET A 279 7.72 -24.19 -6.31
CA MET A 279 6.40 -23.63 -6.56
C MET A 279 6.36 -22.20 -6.04
N VAL A 280 6.04 -21.24 -6.91
CA VAL A 280 5.87 -19.86 -6.47
C VAL A 280 4.50 -19.71 -5.82
N ILE A 281 4.49 -19.18 -4.60
CA ILE A 281 3.28 -18.91 -3.82
C ILE A 281 3.03 -17.42 -3.74
N ASN A 282 1.81 -17.00 -4.09
CA ASN A 282 1.31 -15.67 -3.76
C ASN A 282 0.60 -15.74 -2.40
N MET A 283 1.14 -15.08 -1.38
CA MET A 283 0.65 -15.23 -0.01
C MET A 283 -0.69 -14.53 0.22
N GLU A 284 -0.96 -13.43 -0.50
CA GLU A 284 -2.03 -12.47 -0.19
C GLU A 284 -1.96 -12.02 1.28
N TRP A 285 -0.75 -11.65 1.73
CA TRP A 285 -0.43 -11.53 3.15
C TRP A 285 -1.10 -10.35 3.86
N GLY A 286 -1.74 -9.45 3.11
CA GLY A 286 -2.40 -8.27 3.67
C GLY A 286 -3.50 -8.66 4.66
N ASN A 287 -4.07 -9.86 4.49
CA ASN A 287 -5.12 -10.40 5.34
C ASN A 287 -4.60 -11.10 6.61
N PHE A 288 -3.28 -11.19 6.81
CA PHE A 288 -2.70 -11.74 8.03
C PHE A 288 -3.27 -11.04 9.27
N ARG A 289 -3.54 -11.83 10.31
CA ARG A 289 -4.02 -11.32 11.59
C ARG A 289 -3.48 -12.19 12.72
N SER A 290 -2.99 -11.54 13.76
CA SER A 290 -2.51 -12.21 14.97
C SER A 290 -2.81 -11.34 16.19
N SER A 291 -3.00 -11.97 17.35
CA SER A 291 -3.09 -11.28 18.64
C SER A 291 -1.79 -10.55 19.01
N HIS A 292 -0.68 -10.91 18.36
CA HIS A 292 0.62 -10.27 18.55
C HIS A 292 0.77 -8.95 17.77
N LEU A 293 -0.16 -8.65 16.84
CA LEU A 293 -0.16 -7.36 16.15
C LEU A 293 -0.47 -6.22 17.14
N PRO A 294 0.37 -5.17 17.23
CA PRO A 294 0.18 -4.04 18.14
C PRO A 294 -0.89 -3.08 17.61
N LEU A 295 -2.14 -3.54 17.59
CA LEU A 295 -3.29 -2.75 17.16
C LEU A 295 -3.67 -1.72 18.24
N THR A 296 -3.89 -0.50 17.80
CA THR A 296 -4.39 0.62 18.62
C THR A 296 -5.89 0.82 18.39
N GLU A 297 -6.51 1.69 19.20
CA GLU A 297 -7.89 2.11 18.97
C GLU A 297 -8.09 2.80 17.61
N TYR A 298 -7.04 3.44 17.08
CA TYR A 298 -7.08 4.12 15.78
C TYR A 298 -7.13 3.12 14.63
N ASP A 299 -6.38 2.02 14.74
CA ASP A 299 -6.40 0.93 13.76
C ASP A 299 -7.76 0.21 13.80
N GLN A 300 -8.33 0.00 14.99
CA GLN A 300 -9.64 -0.60 15.18
C GLN A 300 -10.77 0.26 14.60
N ALA A 301 -10.74 1.58 14.83
CA ALA A 301 -11.70 2.51 14.24
C ALA A 301 -11.55 2.59 12.72
N LEU A 302 -10.32 2.60 12.21
CA LEU A 302 -10.02 2.55 10.78
C LEU A 302 -10.58 1.28 10.14
N ASP A 303 -10.40 0.12 10.76
CA ASP A 303 -10.94 -1.15 10.30
C ASP A 303 -12.48 -1.14 10.27
N ALA A 304 -13.11 -0.69 11.36
CA ALA A 304 -14.57 -0.63 11.49
C ALA A 304 -15.24 0.29 10.46
N GLU A 305 -14.57 1.38 10.08
CA GLU A 305 -15.05 2.35 9.07
C GLU A 305 -14.65 1.98 7.63
N SER A 306 -13.86 0.91 7.43
CA SER A 306 -13.43 0.49 6.11
C SER A 306 -14.52 -0.24 5.32
N LEU A 307 -14.33 -0.39 4.01
CA LEU A 307 -15.25 -1.18 3.16
C LEU A 307 -15.21 -2.69 3.47
N ASN A 308 -14.19 -3.16 4.19
CA ASN A 308 -13.96 -4.55 4.51
C ASN A 308 -13.56 -4.73 5.99
N PRO A 309 -14.46 -4.45 6.96
CA PRO A 309 -14.17 -4.59 8.37
C PRO A 309 -13.78 -6.03 8.74
N GLY A 310 -12.69 -6.18 9.51
CA GLY A 310 -12.19 -7.48 9.96
C GLY A 310 -11.24 -8.19 8.98
N ASP A 311 -11.11 -7.69 7.75
CA ASP A 311 -10.19 -8.18 6.72
C ASP A 311 -9.05 -7.19 6.46
N GLN A 312 -7.98 -7.65 5.80
CA GLN A 312 -6.79 -6.86 5.44
C GLN A 312 -6.13 -6.16 6.64
N ILE A 313 -6.15 -6.79 7.82
CA ILE A 313 -5.67 -6.17 9.07
C ILE A 313 -4.18 -5.85 9.01
N PHE A 314 -3.35 -6.74 8.46
CA PHE A 314 -1.92 -6.50 8.31
C PHE A 314 -1.64 -5.37 7.31
N GLU A 315 -2.33 -5.38 6.16
CA GLU A 315 -2.24 -4.29 5.18
C GLU A 315 -2.63 -2.94 5.79
N LYS A 316 -3.72 -2.88 6.55
CA LYS A 316 -4.23 -1.65 7.20
C LYS A 316 -3.25 -0.97 8.14
N ILE A 317 -2.24 -1.69 8.64
CA ILE A 317 -1.25 -1.15 9.58
C ILE A 317 0.16 -0.99 8.99
N ILE A 318 0.42 -1.48 7.78
CA ILE A 318 1.74 -1.37 7.12
C ILE A 318 1.73 -0.69 5.75
N SER A 319 0.60 -0.67 5.03
CA SER A 319 0.57 -0.16 3.65
C SER A 319 0.34 1.34 3.57
N GLY A 320 0.85 1.93 2.49
CA GLY A 320 0.80 3.35 2.23
C GLY A 320 -0.60 3.93 2.02
N MET A 321 -1.63 3.12 1.81
CA MET A 321 -3.02 3.62 1.82
C MET A 321 -3.42 4.16 3.22
N TYR A 322 -2.90 3.55 4.29
CA TYR A 322 -3.44 3.73 5.64
C TYR A 322 -2.53 4.51 6.59
N LEU A 323 -1.21 4.54 6.36
CA LEU A 323 -0.26 5.20 7.29
C LEU A 323 -0.63 6.67 7.58
N GLY A 324 -0.94 7.44 6.54
CA GLY A 324 -1.37 8.83 6.69
C GLY A 324 -2.72 8.97 7.41
N ASP A 325 -3.66 8.06 7.19
CA ASP A 325 -4.97 8.10 7.87
C ASP A 325 -4.84 7.74 9.36
N ILE A 326 -3.91 6.86 9.74
CA ILE A 326 -3.60 6.59 11.15
C ILE A 326 -3.09 7.86 11.82
N VAL A 327 -2.11 8.56 11.21
CA VAL A 327 -1.63 9.87 11.74
C VAL A 327 -2.77 10.87 11.86
N ARG A 328 -3.64 10.98 10.85
CA ARG A 328 -4.81 11.85 10.85
C ARG A 328 -5.74 11.54 12.03
N ARG A 329 -6.03 10.25 12.29
CA ARG A 329 -6.91 9.82 13.39
C ARG A 329 -6.35 10.20 14.75
N VAL A 330 -5.04 10.02 14.97
CA VAL A 330 -4.39 10.45 16.22
C VAL A 330 -4.49 11.97 16.38
N LEU A 331 -4.18 12.72 15.32
CA LEU A 331 -4.30 14.19 15.31
C LEU A 331 -5.74 14.67 15.55
N CYS A 332 -6.73 13.97 15.01
CA CYS A 332 -8.15 14.27 15.21
C CYS A 332 -8.52 14.12 16.70
N LYS A 333 -8.10 13.02 17.34
CA LYS A 333 -8.32 12.82 18.78
C LYS A 333 -7.62 13.89 19.63
N MET A 334 -6.39 14.27 19.26
CA MET A 334 -5.68 15.38 19.93
C MET A 334 -6.40 16.72 19.73
N ALA A 335 -6.98 16.98 18.55
CA ALA A 335 -7.76 18.18 18.30
C ALA A 335 -9.03 18.23 19.16
N GLU A 336 -9.75 17.11 19.25
CA GLU A 336 -11.02 16.98 19.97
C GLU A 336 -10.84 17.02 21.49
N GLU A 337 -9.90 16.24 22.03
CA GLU A 337 -9.77 16.07 23.48
C GLU A 337 -8.78 17.03 24.13
N ALA A 338 -7.81 17.53 23.37
CA ALA A 338 -6.73 18.36 23.88
C ALA A 338 -6.70 19.77 23.26
N SER A 339 -7.65 20.12 22.38
CA SER A 339 -7.66 21.40 21.67
C SER A 339 -6.31 21.68 20.98
N PHE A 340 -5.67 20.64 20.42
CA PHE A 340 -4.29 20.70 19.93
C PHE A 340 -4.09 21.76 18.83
N PHE A 341 -5.11 21.98 17.99
CA PHE A 341 -5.12 23.02 16.94
C PHE A 341 -5.98 24.25 17.29
N GLY A 342 -6.35 24.41 18.57
CA GLY A 342 -7.28 25.43 19.04
C GLY A 342 -8.60 24.85 19.52
N ASP A 343 -9.55 25.73 19.87
CA ASP A 343 -10.85 25.32 20.44
C ASP A 343 -11.79 24.68 19.40
N VAL A 344 -11.52 24.90 18.11
CA VAL A 344 -12.30 24.35 16.99
C VAL A 344 -11.48 23.28 16.29
N VAL A 345 -12.06 22.11 16.12
CA VAL A 345 -11.44 21.01 15.35
C VAL A 345 -11.43 21.40 13.87
N PRO A 346 -10.27 21.41 13.19
CA PRO A 346 -10.19 21.72 11.77
C PRO A 346 -11.10 20.79 10.93
N PRO A 347 -12.05 21.31 10.12
CA PRO A 347 -12.99 20.46 9.39
C PRO A 347 -12.32 19.45 8.45
N LYS A 348 -11.25 19.87 7.76
CA LYS A 348 -10.45 19.00 6.88
C LYS A 348 -9.84 17.81 7.60
N LEU A 349 -9.50 17.93 8.89
CA LEU A 349 -8.94 16.84 9.68
C LEU A 349 -9.93 15.68 9.88
N LYS A 350 -11.24 15.93 9.73
CA LYS A 350 -12.29 14.91 9.82
C LYS A 350 -12.51 14.13 8.52
N VAL A 351 -11.93 14.58 7.41
CA VAL A 351 -12.09 13.93 6.10
C VAL A 351 -11.18 12.68 6.06
N PRO A 352 -11.73 11.46 5.92
CA PRO A 352 -10.93 10.25 5.83
C PRO A 352 -9.94 10.30 4.66
N PHE A 353 -8.75 9.73 4.83
CA PHE A 353 -7.70 9.60 3.80
C PHE A 353 -7.20 10.92 3.18
N ILE A 354 -7.53 12.08 3.76
CA ILE A 354 -7.06 13.38 3.25
C ILE A 354 -5.54 13.55 3.40
N LEU A 355 -4.96 12.93 4.43
CA LEU A 355 -3.52 12.90 4.64
C LEU A 355 -2.97 11.60 4.03
N ARG A 356 -2.24 11.71 2.92
CA ARG A 356 -1.71 10.54 2.18
C ARG A 356 -0.26 10.26 2.57
N THR A 357 0.23 9.07 2.23
CA THR A 357 1.61 8.66 2.54
C THR A 357 2.71 9.58 1.99
N PRO A 358 2.60 10.15 0.77
CA PRO A 358 3.58 11.14 0.32
C PRO A 358 3.63 12.40 1.20
N ASP A 359 2.50 12.80 1.78
CA ASP A 359 2.42 13.94 2.69
C ASP A 359 3.04 13.61 4.04
N MET A 360 2.72 12.43 4.60
CA MET A 360 3.36 11.91 5.81
C MET A 360 4.88 11.77 5.64
N SER A 361 5.34 11.21 4.51
CA SER A 361 6.76 11.04 4.21
C SER A 361 7.48 12.38 4.12
N ALA A 362 6.88 13.38 3.44
CA ALA A 362 7.45 14.73 3.36
C ALA A 362 7.57 15.40 4.74
N MET A 363 6.61 15.16 5.65
CA MET A 363 6.68 15.67 7.03
C MET A 363 7.73 14.93 7.87
N HIS A 364 7.87 13.61 7.70
CA HIS A 364 8.82 12.78 8.45
C HIS A 364 10.28 13.10 8.08
N HIS A 365 10.55 13.38 6.81
CA HIS A 365 11.89 13.73 6.31
C HIS A 365 12.24 15.22 6.47
N ASP A 366 11.40 16.03 7.13
CA ASP A 366 11.67 17.45 7.31
C ASP A 366 12.79 17.66 8.34
N THR A 367 13.98 17.98 7.84
CA THR A 367 15.16 18.29 8.65
C THR A 367 15.35 19.79 8.90
N SER A 368 14.42 20.65 8.49
CA SER A 368 14.53 22.09 8.73
C SER A 368 14.42 22.41 10.22
N SER A 369 15.19 23.40 10.70
CA SER A 369 15.27 23.74 12.13
C SER A 369 13.91 24.14 12.72
N ASP A 370 13.03 24.70 11.90
CA ASP A 370 11.68 25.09 12.29
C ASP A 370 10.60 24.09 11.87
N LEU A 371 10.92 23.03 11.12
CA LEU A 371 9.95 22.10 10.51
C LEU A 371 8.98 22.80 9.55
N ARG A 372 9.51 23.58 8.60
CA ARG A 372 8.73 24.36 7.64
C ARG A 372 7.86 23.49 6.72
N VAL A 373 8.35 22.32 6.29
CA VAL A 373 7.59 21.41 5.42
C VAL A 373 6.39 20.86 6.17
N VAL A 374 6.56 20.50 7.44
CA VAL A 374 5.45 20.11 8.32
C VAL A 374 4.40 21.22 8.40
N GLY A 375 4.84 22.46 8.64
CA GLY A 375 3.95 23.62 8.66
C GLY A 375 3.19 23.83 7.34
N SER A 376 3.89 23.72 6.20
CA SER A 376 3.27 23.85 4.86
C SER A 376 2.24 22.75 4.63
N LYS A 377 2.58 21.48 4.87
CA LYS A 377 1.66 20.35 4.65
C LYS A 377 0.40 20.46 5.52
N LEU A 378 0.53 20.83 6.79
CA LEU A 378 -0.62 21.07 7.67
C LEU A 378 -1.50 22.23 7.17
N LYS A 379 -0.89 23.29 6.63
CA LYS A 379 -1.60 24.42 6.05
C LYS A 379 -2.31 24.05 4.75
N ASP A 380 -1.60 23.44 3.82
CA ASP A 380 -2.05 23.22 2.45
C ASP A 380 -3.12 22.10 2.37
N ILE A 381 -3.01 21.08 3.24
CA ILE A 381 -3.90 19.91 3.22
C ILE A 381 -5.05 20.06 4.22
N LEU A 382 -4.75 20.53 5.42
CA LEU A 382 -5.69 20.55 6.55
C LEU A 382 -6.20 21.95 6.89
N GLU A 383 -5.73 22.98 6.18
CA GLU A 383 -6.06 24.40 6.43
C GLU A 383 -5.63 24.89 7.82
N ILE A 384 -4.58 24.27 8.39
CA ILE A 384 -4.05 24.59 9.72
C ILE A 384 -2.84 25.52 9.61
N SER A 385 -3.04 26.83 9.80
CA SER A 385 -1.97 27.83 9.61
C SER A 385 -1.15 28.16 10.87
N ASN A 386 -1.74 28.07 12.06
CA ASN A 386 -1.13 28.56 13.30
C ASN A 386 -0.39 27.46 14.08
N THR A 387 0.63 26.84 13.48
CA THR A 387 1.37 25.73 14.09
C THR A 387 2.67 26.17 14.77
N SER A 388 2.79 25.89 16.07
CA SER A 388 4.05 26.13 16.79
C SER A 388 5.10 25.06 16.45
N LEU A 389 6.40 25.37 16.63
CA LEU A 389 7.46 24.36 16.50
C LEU A 389 7.22 23.13 17.38
N LYS A 390 6.69 23.33 18.59
CA LYS A 390 6.37 22.25 19.52
C LYS A 390 5.29 21.31 18.96
N MET A 391 4.26 21.85 18.31
CA MET A 391 3.23 21.05 17.65
C MET A 391 3.80 20.29 16.46
N ARG A 392 4.61 20.95 15.63
CA ARG A 392 5.25 20.32 14.47
C ARG A 392 6.14 19.15 14.89
N LYS A 393 6.87 19.26 16.00
CA LYS A 393 7.64 18.15 16.59
C LYS A 393 6.77 16.95 16.99
N VAL A 394 5.57 17.18 17.53
CA VAL A 394 4.62 16.10 17.84
C VAL A 394 4.13 15.42 16.56
N VAL A 395 3.85 16.18 15.50
CA VAL A 395 3.44 15.62 14.21
C VAL A 395 4.54 14.74 13.61
N VAL A 396 5.80 15.18 13.66
CA VAL A 396 6.95 14.37 13.22
C VAL A 396 7.06 13.09 14.06
N ALA A 397 6.93 13.17 15.38
CA ALA A 397 6.97 12.01 16.26
C ALA A 397 5.86 10.99 15.93
N LEU A 398 4.64 11.45 15.62
CA LEU A 398 3.56 10.57 15.17
C LEU A 398 3.89 9.89 13.84
N CYS A 399 4.45 10.63 12.88
CA CYS A 399 4.88 10.05 11.60
C CYS A 399 5.95 8.97 11.83
N ASP A 400 6.93 9.26 12.68
CA ASP A 400 8.00 8.34 13.02
C ASP A 400 7.50 7.05 13.69
N MET A 401 6.57 7.16 14.65
CA MET A 401 5.95 6.00 15.31
C MET A 401 5.19 5.11 14.32
N VAL A 402 4.37 5.71 13.43
CA VAL A 402 3.59 4.96 12.43
C VAL A 402 4.50 4.29 11.42
N ALA A 403 5.49 5.02 10.87
CA ALA A 403 6.43 4.49 9.89
C ALA A 403 7.31 3.37 10.49
N THR A 404 7.83 3.59 11.71
CA THR A 404 8.65 2.61 12.41
C THR A 404 7.88 1.33 12.72
N ARG A 405 6.63 1.45 13.20
CA ARG A 405 5.77 0.29 13.42
C ARG A 405 5.54 -0.47 12.13
N ALA A 406 5.15 0.23 11.05
CA ALA A 406 4.91 -0.38 9.74
C ALA A 406 6.14 -1.14 9.24
N ALA A 407 7.30 -0.49 9.17
CA ALA A 407 8.54 -1.10 8.70
C ALA A 407 8.97 -2.32 9.52
N ARG A 408 8.85 -2.25 10.85
CA ARG A 408 9.21 -3.36 11.75
C ARG A 408 8.27 -4.55 11.60
N LEU A 409 6.97 -4.31 11.41
CA LEU A 409 5.99 -5.36 11.17
C LEU A 409 6.18 -5.99 9.78
N SER A 410 6.44 -5.19 8.74
CA SER A 410 6.80 -5.70 7.41
C SER A 410 8.03 -6.61 7.47
N ALA A 411 9.08 -6.19 8.20
CA ALA A 411 10.28 -6.99 8.38
C ALA A 411 10.02 -8.31 9.14
N ALA A 412 9.13 -8.30 10.15
CA ALA A 412 8.74 -9.52 10.85
C ALA A 412 7.92 -10.46 9.96
N GLY A 413 7.01 -9.91 9.14
CA GLY A 413 6.21 -10.69 8.19
C GLY A 413 7.05 -11.34 7.09
N SER A 414 8.15 -10.70 6.69
CA SER A 414 9.06 -11.23 5.66
C SER A 414 10.23 -12.05 6.22
N TRP A 415 10.32 -12.25 7.53
CA TRP A 415 11.49 -12.88 8.17
C TRP A 415 11.65 -14.36 7.81
N GLU A 416 10.54 -15.05 7.58
CA GLU A 416 10.49 -16.50 7.30
C GLU A 416 10.06 -16.79 5.85
N CYS A 417 10.05 -15.77 4.99
CA CYS A 417 9.77 -15.89 3.55
C CYS A 417 10.99 -16.38 2.76
#